data_AF-A0AA35USK8-F1
#
_entry.id   AF-A0AA35USK8-F1
#
_cell.length_a   1.000
_cell.length_b   1.000
_cell.length_c   1.000
_cell.angle_alpha   90.00
_cell.angle_beta   90.00
_cell.angle_gamma   90.00
#
_symmetry.space_group_name_H-M   'P 1'
#
loop_
_entity.id
_entity.type
_entity.pdbx_description
1 polymer ?
#
loop_
_entity_poly.entity_id
_entity_poly.type
_entity_poly.pdbx_seq_one_letter_code
_entity_poly.pdbx_strand_id
1 'polypeptide(L)' 'MPHDVAWLLITAGVVGLVTPGVLGLPFLAMGGLVLWPGSSTRLERWLNGQPPRLLKGSMRQIGRFLDDLERRYPPSAR' A
#
# COMPACT_ATOMS: atom_id res chain seq x y z
N MET A 1 5.33 18.25 6.25
CA MET A 1 6.26 17.09 6.25
C MET A 1 5.55 15.75 6.51
N PRO A 2 4.91 15.43 7.66
CA PRO A 2 4.13 14.18 7.78
C PRO A 2 2.75 14.23 7.09
N HIS A 3 2.14 15.43 7.02
CA HIS A 3 0.81 15.63 6.43
C HIS A 3 0.83 15.49 4.89
N ASP A 4 1.87 15.99 4.24
CA ASP A 4 2.00 15.93 2.77
C ASP A 4 2.16 14.48 2.28
N VAL A 5 2.98 13.68 2.99
CA VAL A 5 3.14 12.25 2.74
C VAL A 5 1.83 11.50 2.98
N ALA A 6 1.05 11.89 4.00
CA ALA A 6 -0.25 11.30 4.26
C ALA A 6 -1.25 11.55 3.11
N TRP A 7 -1.29 12.77 2.57
CA TRP A 7 -2.08 13.10 1.38
C TRP A 7 -1.63 12.35 0.14
N LEU A 8 -0.32 12.13 -0.01
CA LEU A 8 0.25 11.35 -1.10
C LEU A 8 -0.17 9.87 -1.01
N LEU A 9 -0.18 9.30 0.20
CA LEU A 9 -0.69 7.96 0.44
C LEU A 9 -2.20 7.86 0.17
N ILE A 10 -2.98 8.86 0.55
CA ILE A 10 -4.42 8.87 0.27
C ILE A 10 -4.67 8.94 -1.23
N THR A 11 -4.01 9.85 -1.94
CA THR A 11 -4.18 9.99 -3.40
C THR A 11 -3.72 8.74 -4.16
N ALA A 12 -2.56 8.17 -3.82
CA ALA A 12 -2.11 6.89 -4.37
C ALA A 12 -3.11 5.75 -4.09
N GLY A 13 -3.70 5.76 -2.90
CA GLY A 13 -4.70 4.77 -2.51
C GLY A 13 -6.04 4.91 -3.24
N VAL A 14 -6.51 6.13 -3.49
CA VAL A 14 -7.69 6.38 -4.34
C VAL A 14 -7.42 5.90 -5.76
N VAL A 15 -6.28 6.29 -6.36
CA VAL A 15 -5.89 5.84 -7.70
C VAL A 15 -5.83 4.32 -7.76
N GLY A 16 -5.23 3.68 -6.76
CA GLY A 16 -5.14 2.23 -6.68
C GLY A 16 -6.47 1.50 -6.48
N LEU A 17 -7.52 2.18 -6.00
CA LEU A 17 -8.86 1.58 -5.86
C LEU A 17 -9.57 1.55 -7.22
N VAL A 18 -9.37 2.58 -8.05
CA VAL A 18 -9.98 2.71 -9.37
C VAL A 18 -9.23 1.88 -10.42
N THR A 19 -7.94 1.64 -10.20
CA THR A 19 -7.09 0.91 -11.15
C THR A 19 -7.07 -0.59 -10.82
N PRO A 20 -7.57 -1.47 -11.71
CA PRO A 20 -7.53 -2.92 -11.47
C PRO A 20 -6.09 -3.41 -11.28
N GLY A 21 -5.85 -4.18 -10.22
CA GLY A 21 -4.53 -4.76 -9.93
C GLY A 21 -3.58 -3.87 -9.13
N VAL A 22 -3.90 -2.59 -8.90
CA VAL A 22 -3.09 -1.68 -8.07
C VAL A 22 -3.57 -1.72 -6.61
N LEU A 23 -2.65 -1.51 -5.66
CA LEU A 23 -2.94 -1.61 -4.24
C LEU A 23 -3.57 -0.34 -3.64
N GLY A 24 -4.87 -0.09 -3.86
CA GLY A 24 -5.51 1.12 -3.30
C GLY A 24 -5.69 1.14 -1.78
N LEU A 25 -6.28 0.08 -1.24
CA LEU A 25 -6.68 -0.01 0.18
C LEU A 25 -5.53 0.14 1.21
N PRO A 26 -4.34 -0.47 1.05
CA PRO A 26 -3.27 -0.31 2.03
C PRO A 26 -2.70 1.12 2.05
N PHE A 27 -2.61 1.80 0.91
CA PHE A 27 -2.18 3.20 0.88
C PHE A 27 -3.21 4.13 1.52
N LEU A 28 -4.51 3.92 1.26
CA LEU A 28 -5.59 4.65 1.95
C LEU A 28 -5.54 4.45 3.47
N ALA A 29 -5.39 3.21 3.91
CA ALA A 29 -5.32 2.88 5.34
C ALA A 29 -4.13 3.57 6.02
N MET A 30 -2.97 3.58 5.35
CA MET A 30 -1.76 4.20 5.89
C MET A 30 -1.86 5.74 5.92
N GLY A 31 -2.37 6.36 4.86
CA GLY A 31 -2.59 7.80 4.81
C GLY A 31 -3.62 8.28 5.84
N GLY A 32 -4.73 7.53 6.00
CA GLY A 32 -5.73 7.81 7.03
C GLY A 32 -5.20 7.63 8.45
N LEU A 33 -4.35 6.64 8.70
CA LEU A 33 -3.71 6.43 10.00
C LEU A 33 -2.78 7.59 10.37
N VAL A 34 -2.02 8.12 9.41
CA VAL A 34 -1.10 9.26 9.64
C VAL A 34 -1.86 10.55 9.94
N LEU A 35 -2.99 10.79 9.27
CA LEU A 35 -3.86 11.97 9.52
C LEU A 35 -4.70 11.87 10.80
N TRP A 36 -4.81 10.70 11.42
CA TRP A 36 -5.65 10.51 12.60
C TRP A 36 -5.13 11.32 13.81
N PRO A 37 -5.98 12.02 14.58
CA PRO A 37 -5.54 12.73 15.77
C PRO A 37 -4.94 11.77 16.82
N GLY A 38 -3.69 11.98 17.21
CA GLY A 38 -2.94 11.07 18.10
C GLY A 38 -2.28 9.88 17.38
N SER A 39 -1.94 10.03 16.10
CA SER A 39 -1.42 8.97 15.25
C SER A 39 -0.04 8.44 15.64
N SER A 40 0.83 9.22 16.28
CA SER A 40 2.21 8.80 16.58
C SER A 40 2.28 7.47 17.37
N THR A 41 1.52 7.36 18.45
CA THR A 41 1.50 6.16 19.30
C THR A 41 0.78 4.97 18.65
N ARG A 42 -0.20 5.22 17.77
CA ARG A 42 -0.88 4.16 17.01
C ARG A 42 -0.02 3.66 15.84
N LEU A 43 0.68 4.56 15.16
CA LEU A 43 1.60 4.26 14.08
C LEU A 43 2.78 3.45 14.61
N GLU A 44 3.38 3.84 15.74
CA GLU A 44 4.45 3.07 16.39
C GLU A 44 3.99 1.67 16.81
N ARG A 45 2.80 1.52 17.39
CA ARG A 45 2.26 0.18 17.72
C ARG A 45 1.95 -0.66 16.49
N TRP A 46 1.58 -0.03 15.38
CA TRP A 46 1.24 -0.70 14.13
C TRP A 46 2.49 -1.11 13.34
N LEU A 47 3.55 -0.30 13.39
CA LEU A 47 4.87 -0.60 12.83
C LEU A 47 5.65 -1.63 13.65
N ASN A 48 5.58 -1.56 14.99
CA ASN A 48 6.23 -2.51 15.90
C ASN A 48 5.40 -3.79 16.14
N GLY A 49 4.13 -3.81 15.73
CA GLY A 49 3.23 -4.95 15.83
C GLY A 49 3.21 -5.83 14.58
N GLN A 50 2.32 -6.83 14.56
CA GLN A 50 2.07 -7.62 13.35
C GLN A 50 1.38 -6.75 12.29
N PRO A 51 1.85 -6.73 11.03
CA PRO A 51 1.15 -6.01 9.97
C PRO A 51 -0.28 -6.56 9.84
N PRO A 52 -1.29 -5.70 9.68
CA PRO A 52 -2.68 -6.13 9.60
C PRO A 52 -2.84 -7.15 8.48
N ARG A 53 -3.74 -8.13 8.68
CA ARG A 53 -4.05 -9.16 7.68
C ARG A 53 -4.31 -8.60 6.27
N LEU A 54 -4.86 -7.38 6.19
CA LEU A 54 -5.03 -6.64 4.94
C LEU A 54 -3.72 -6.39 4.20
N LEU A 55 -2.67 -5.92 4.89
CA LEU A 55 -1.32 -5.73 4.31
C LEU A 55 -0.74 -7.05 3.79
N LYS A 56 -0.93 -8.13 4.55
CA LYS A 56 -0.51 -9.48 4.16
C LYS A 56 -1.22 -9.98 2.89
N GLY A 57 -2.52 -9.68 2.76
CA GLY A 57 -3.30 -9.95 1.55
C GLY A 57 -2.81 -9.16 0.33
N SER A 58 -2.49 -7.87 0.52
CA SER A 58 -1.95 -7.03 -0.54
C SER A 58 -0.53 -7.43 -0.97
N MET A 59 0.33 -7.91 -0.07
CA MET A 59 1.64 -8.47 -0.45
C MET A 59 1.49 -9.70 -1.35
N ARG A 60 0.48 -10.53 -1.10
CA ARG A 60 0.16 -11.66 -1.96
C ARG A 60 -0.34 -11.22 -3.34
N GLN A 61 -1.06 -10.11 -3.42
CA GLN A 61 -1.51 -9.53 -4.67
C GLN A 61 -0.35 -8.89 -5.46
N ILE A 62 0.59 -8.20 -4.79
CA ILE A 62 1.84 -7.71 -5.40
C ILE A 62 2.62 -8.87 -6.02
N GLY A 63 2.83 -9.95 -5.25
CA GLY A 63 3.55 -11.12 -5.75
C GLY A 63 2.94 -11.66 -7.04
N ARG A 64 1.61 -11.86 -7.07
CA ARG A 64 0.93 -12.29 -8.30
C ARG A 64 1.05 -11.31 -9.45
N PHE A 65 1.01 -10.01 -9.18
CA PHE A 65 1.14 -8.99 -10.21
C PHE A 65 2.55 -8.97 -10.82
N LEU A 66 3.58 -9.11 -9.99
CA LEU A 66 4.97 -9.25 -10.45
C LEU A 66 5.16 -10.54 -11.24
N ASP A 67 4.67 -11.68 -10.74
CA ASP A 67 4.75 -12.97 -11.43
C ASP A 67 4.10 -12.89 -12.83
N ASP A 68 2.96 -12.21 -12.92
CA ASP A 68 2.23 -12.00 -14.16
C ASP A 68 2.94 -11.02 -15.11
N LEU A 69 3.60 -9.98 -14.58
CA LEU A 69 4.45 -9.09 -15.37
C LEU A 69 5.68 -9.82 -15.92
N GLU A 70 6.38 -10.59 -15.09
CA GLU A 70 7.56 -11.34 -15.50
C GLU A 70 7.22 -12.41 -16.55
N ARG A 71 6.04 -13.01 -16.44
CA ARG A 71 5.53 -13.93 -17.45
C ARG A 71 5.20 -13.25 -18.79
N ARG A 72 4.64 -12.03 -18.77
CA ARG A 72 4.26 -11.29 -20.00
C ARG A 72 5.43 -10.56 -20.65
N TYR A 73 6.40 -10.13 -19.85
CA TYR A 73 7.57 -9.36 -20.27
C TYR A 73 8.84 -10.04 -19.75
N PRO A 74 9.22 -11.21 -20.30
CA PRO A 74 10.40 -11.92 -19.84
C PRO A 74 11.67 -11.07 -20.08
N PRO A 75 12.66 -11.12 -19.16
CA PRO A 75 13.88 -10.32 -19.26
C PRO A 75 14.68 -10.52 -20.57
N SER A 76 14.44 -11.64 -21.25
CA SER A 76 15.05 -12.01 -22.53
C SER A 76 14.36 -11.42 -23.77
N ALA A 77 13.27 -10.67 -23.62
CA ALA A 77 12.62 -9.96 -24.74
C ALA A 77 13.28 -8.59 -25.05
N ARG A 78 14.53 -8.39 -24.63
CA ARG A 78 15.31 -7.17 -24.85
C ARG A 78 16.63 -7.48 -25.54
#